data_AF-A0A2W6B2J2-F1
#
_entry.id   AF-A0A2W6B2J2-F1
#
_cell.length_a   1.000
_cell.length_b   1.000
_cell.length_c   1.000
_cell.angle_alpha   90.00
_cell.angle_beta   90.00
_cell.angle_gamma   90.00
#
_symmetry.space_group_name_H-M   'P 1'
#
loop_
_entity.id
_entity.type
_entity.pdbx_description
1 polymer ?
#
loop_
_entity_poly.entity_id
_entity_poly.type
_entity_poly.pdbx_seq_one_letter_code
_entity_poly.pdbx_strand_id
1 'polypeptide(L)'
;MTQSSNDSNVGDPMAAWRTMRDATMETWSKTMVDMVNTDAFAQSLGAYLDNYLSVSAPLRQSIETAMTYVLAQLNMPSRTDVTNLAERLTNIEVRLDDLDAKLDGFQGQSKPARTSASKPLKPEER
;
A
#
# COMPACT_ATOMS: atom_id res chain seq x y z
N MET A 1 -1.26 -53.67 -52.09
CA MET A 1 -2.53 -53.85 -51.36
C MET A 1 -2.96 -52.50 -50.81
N THR A 2 -4.04 -51.97 -51.41
CA THR A 2 -4.98 -50.93 -50.94
C THR A 2 -4.44 -49.68 -50.25
N GLN A 3 -4.12 -48.69 -51.08
CA GLN A 3 -4.30 -47.27 -50.77
C GLN A 3 -5.81 -47.00 -50.72
N SER A 4 -6.40 -46.95 -49.54
CA SER A 4 -7.82 -46.60 -49.37
C SER A 4 -7.99 -45.08 -49.40
N SER A 5 -8.52 -44.62 -50.53
CA SER A 5 -9.60 -43.63 -50.60
C SER A 5 -9.24 -42.17 -50.31
N ASN A 6 -8.63 -41.55 -51.30
CA ASN A 6 -8.51 -40.11 -51.52
C ASN A 6 -9.83 -39.50 -52.08
N ASP A 7 -11.00 -39.77 -51.49
CA ASP A 7 -12.27 -39.60 -52.24
C ASP A 7 -13.46 -39.00 -51.49
N SER A 8 -13.26 -37.99 -50.63
CA SER A 8 -14.42 -37.31 -50.00
C SER A 8 -14.31 -35.82 -49.68
N ASN A 9 -13.34 -35.06 -50.21
CA ASN A 9 -13.21 -33.64 -49.86
C ASN A 9 -13.75 -32.63 -50.91
N VAL A 10 -14.51 -33.09 -51.91
CA VAL A 10 -15.11 -32.22 -52.96
C VAL A 10 -16.59 -31.88 -52.68
N GLY A 11 -17.17 -32.41 -51.59
CA GLY A 11 -18.59 -32.22 -51.27
C GLY A 11 -18.98 -32.26 -49.80
N ASP A 12 -18.03 -32.11 -48.86
CA ASP A 12 -18.36 -32.06 -47.42
C ASP A 12 -18.64 -30.61 -46.96
N PRO A 13 -19.92 -30.20 -46.78
CA PRO A 13 -20.27 -28.85 -46.33
C PRO A 13 -19.71 -28.52 -44.95
N MET A 14 -19.43 -29.52 -44.11
CA MET A 14 -18.81 -29.32 -42.80
C MET A 14 -17.29 -29.07 -42.89
N ALA A 15 -16.62 -29.59 -43.93
CA ALA A 15 -15.21 -29.28 -44.18
C ALA A 15 -15.05 -27.83 -44.67
N ALA A 16 -15.90 -27.38 -45.59
CA ALA A 16 -15.92 -26.00 -46.05
C ALA A 16 -16.24 -25.01 -44.90
N TRP A 17 -17.21 -25.34 -44.04
CA TRP A 17 -17.54 -24.55 -42.85
C TRP A 17 -16.38 -24.47 -41.85
N ARG A 18 -15.69 -25.59 -41.58
CA ARG A 18 -14.52 -25.59 -40.69
C ARG A 18 -13.41 -24.70 -41.22
N THR A 19 -13.09 -24.78 -42.50
CA THR A 19 -12.08 -23.93 -43.13
C THR A 19 -12.47 -22.45 -43.07
N MET A 20 -13.73 -22.12 -43.32
CA MET A 20 -14.24 -20.74 -43.19
C MET A 20 -14.13 -20.23 -41.74
N ARG A 21 -14.53 -21.05 -40.76
CA ARG A 21 -14.39 -20.73 -39.33
C ARG A 21 -12.94 -20.50 -38.96
N ASP A 22 -12.05 -21.39 -39.37
CA ASP A 22 -10.63 -21.34 -39.01
C ASP A 22 -9.96 -20.10 -39.63
N ALA A 23 -10.28 -19.78 -40.89
CA ALA A 23 -9.84 -18.54 -41.53
C ALA A 23 -10.40 -17.28 -40.83
N THR A 24 -11.66 -17.34 -40.38
CA THR A 24 -12.29 -16.24 -39.63
C THR A 24 -11.63 -16.05 -38.27
N MET A 25 -11.37 -17.14 -37.53
CA MET A 25 -10.69 -17.12 -36.24
C MET A 25 -9.26 -16.63 -36.36
N GLU A 26 -8.51 -17.07 -37.37
CA GLU A 26 -7.13 -16.60 -37.60
C GLU A 26 -7.11 -15.09 -37.88
N THR A 27 -8.02 -14.62 -38.73
CA THR A 27 -8.15 -13.19 -39.05
C THR A 27 -8.55 -12.38 -37.81
N TRP A 28 -9.51 -12.86 -37.03
CA TRP A 28 -9.92 -12.23 -35.78
C TRP A 28 -8.81 -12.21 -34.74
N SER A 29 -8.11 -13.33 -34.56
CA SER A 29 -6.99 -13.47 -33.65
C SER A 29 -5.89 -12.48 -34.01
N LYS A 30 -5.48 -12.44 -35.28
CA LYS A 30 -4.46 -11.51 -35.76
C LYS A 30 -4.88 -10.06 -35.55
N THR A 31 -6.12 -9.72 -35.89
CA THR A 31 -6.66 -8.37 -35.71
C THR A 31 -6.67 -7.96 -34.24
N MET A 32 -7.03 -8.88 -33.33
CA MET A 32 -7.05 -8.62 -31.90
C MET A 32 -5.65 -8.50 -31.31
N VAL A 33 -4.70 -9.32 -31.77
CA VAL A 33 -3.28 -9.21 -31.40
C VAL A 33 -2.72 -7.87 -31.84
N ASP A 34 -2.97 -7.45 -33.08
CA ASP A 34 -2.53 -6.14 -33.59
C ASP A 34 -3.19 -4.99 -32.80
N MET A 35 -4.48 -5.12 -32.46
CA MET A 35 -5.21 -4.16 -31.64
C MET A 35 -4.61 -4.02 -30.24
N VAL A 36 -4.31 -5.12 -29.55
CA VAL A 36 -3.72 -5.11 -28.20
C VAL A 36 -2.29 -4.58 -28.22
N ASN A 37 -1.56 -4.79 -29.32
CA ASN A 37 -0.21 -4.26 -29.52
C ASN A 37 -0.17 -2.77 -29.88
N THR A 38 -1.32 -2.12 -30.09
CA THR A 38 -1.34 -0.67 -30.34
C THR A 38 -1.11 0.14 -29.07
N ASP A 39 -0.34 1.22 -29.18
CA ASP A 39 -0.14 2.18 -28.09
C ASP A 39 -1.48 2.79 -27.61
N ALA A 40 -2.46 2.94 -28.50
CA ALA A 40 -3.79 3.44 -28.17
C ALA A 40 -4.58 2.49 -27.25
N PHE A 41 -4.43 1.16 -27.42
CA PHE A 41 -5.03 0.19 -26.51
C PHE A 41 -4.37 0.25 -25.12
N ALA A 42 -3.04 0.33 -25.06
CA ALA A 42 -2.31 0.47 -23.80
C ALA A 42 -2.68 1.77 -23.06
N GLN A 43 -2.78 2.89 -23.78
CA GLN A 43 -3.17 4.19 -23.22
C GLN A 43 -4.62 4.21 -22.75
N SER A 44 -5.55 3.64 -23.53
CA SER A 44 -6.97 3.57 -23.14
C SER A 44 -7.21 2.63 -21.96
N LEU A 45 -6.49 1.50 -21.90
CA LEU A 45 -6.52 0.60 -20.74
C LEU A 45 -5.93 1.28 -19.49
N GLY A 46 -4.84 2.04 -19.65
CA GLY A 46 -4.26 2.86 -18.59
C GLY A 46 -5.23 3.90 -18.05
N ALA A 47 -5.90 4.64 -18.93
CA ALA A 47 -6.91 5.62 -18.55
C ALA A 47 -8.14 4.96 -17.90
N TYR A 48 -8.55 3.77 -18.37
CA TYR A 48 -9.63 3.01 -17.76
C TYR A 48 -9.27 2.52 -16.35
N LEU A 49 -8.05 2.00 -16.16
CA LEU A 49 -7.54 1.58 -14.85
C LEU A 49 -7.40 2.76 -13.91
N ASP A 50 -6.91 3.91 -14.38
CA ASP A 50 -6.80 5.13 -13.58
C ASP A 50 -8.18 5.66 -13.19
N ASN A 51 -9.15 5.62 -14.10
CA ASN A 51 -10.54 5.97 -13.80
C ASN A 51 -11.20 4.96 -12.86
N TYR A 52 -10.93 3.66 -13.02
CA TYR A 52 -11.40 2.63 -12.10
C TYR A 52 -10.80 2.83 -10.71
N LEU A 53 -9.51 3.14 -10.62
CA LEU A 53 -8.83 3.40 -9.35
C LEU A 53 -9.34 4.69 -8.70
N SER A 54 -9.55 5.77 -9.47
CA SER A 54 -10.05 7.05 -8.97
C SER A 54 -11.53 6.98 -8.54
N VAL A 55 -12.36 6.22 -9.25
CA VAL A 55 -13.76 5.95 -8.88
C VAL A 55 -13.85 4.91 -7.75
N SER A 56 -12.89 3.98 -7.64
CA SER A 56 -12.85 3.01 -6.55
C SER A 56 -12.34 3.59 -5.23
N ALA A 57 -11.63 4.73 -5.23
CA ALA A 57 -11.19 5.40 -4.02
C ALA A 57 -12.35 5.75 -3.07
N PRO A 58 -13.43 6.43 -3.52
CA PRO A 58 -14.60 6.68 -2.66
C PRO A 58 -15.35 5.39 -2.30
N LEU A 59 -15.29 4.35 -3.14
CA LEU A 59 -15.84 3.03 -2.81
C LEU A 59 -15.04 2.33 -1.69
N ARG A 60 -13.71 2.43 -1.70
CA ARG A 60 -12.86 1.91 -0.61
C ARG A 60 -13.21 2.59 0.70
N GLN A 61 -13.35 3.92 0.69
CA GLN A 61 -13.72 4.68 1.89
C GLN A 61 -15.10 4.30 2.43
N SER A 62 -16.10 4.05 1.56
CA SER A 62 -17.43 3.61 2.00
C SER A 62 -17.41 2.20 2.57
N ILE A 63 -16.63 1.28 1.98
CA ILE A 63 -16.43 -0.07 2.50
C ILE A 63 -15.70 -0.02 3.86
N GLU A 64 -14.65 0.77 4.00
CA GLU A 64 -13.93 0.95 5.27
C GLU A 64 -14.85 1.50 6.37
N THR A 65 -15.74 2.44 6.03
CA THR A 65 -16.72 2.99 6.96
C THR A 65 -17.74 1.94 7.39
N ALA A 66 -18.27 1.16 6.45
CA ALA A 66 -19.20 0.07 6.74
C ALA A 66 -18.54 -1.01 7.60
N MET A 67 -17.29 -1.38 7.31
CA MET A 67 -16.55 -2.37 8.07
C MET A 67 -16.24 -1.87 9.49
N THR A 68 -15.92 -0.59 9.65
CA THR A 68 -15.73 0.04 10.98
C THR A 68 -17.01 -0.04 11.81
N TYR A 69 -18.18 0.19 11.22
CA TYR A 69 -19.46 0.07 11.90
C TYR A 69 -19.73 -1.37 12.37
N VAL A 70 -19.45 -2.37 11.52
CA VAL A 70 -19.56 -3.79 11.88
C VAL A 70 -18.60 -4.16 13.01
N LEU A 71 -17.35 -3.71 12.94
CA LEU A 71 -16.36 -3.95 14.00
C LEU A 71 -16.78 -3.32 15.32
N ALA A 72 -17.31 -2.10 15.29
CA ALA A 72 -17.85 -1.43 16.48
C ALA A 72 -19.00 -2.23 17.11
N GLN A 73 -19.89 -2.80 16.30
CA GLN A 73 -20.99 -3.65 16.78
C GLN A 73 -20.48 -4.93 17.45
N LEU A 74 -19.33 -5.45 17.00
CA LEU A 74 -18.65 -6.58 17.60
C LEU A 74 -17.71 -6.20 18.77
N ASN A 75 -17.75 -4.94 19.23
CA ASN A 75 -16.82 -4.37 20.21
C ASN A 75 -15.34 -4.55 19.84
N MET A 76 -15.04 -4.61 18.54
CA MET A 76 -13.69 -4.74 18.00
C MET A 76 -13.18 -3.37 17.58
N PRO A 77 -11.98 -2.94 18.05
CA PRO A 77 -11.41 -1.67 17.66
C PRO A 77 -11.03 -1.67 16.17
N SER A 78 -11.24 -0.54 15.49
CA SER A 78 -10.80 -0.39 14.11
C SER A 78 -9.28 -0.18 14.03
N ARG A 79 -8.70 -0.42 12.86
CA ARG A 79 -7.28 -0.13 12.61
C ARG A 79 -6.95 1.34 12.88
N THR A 80 -7.85 2.26 12.53
CA THR A 80 -7.68 3.70 12.74
C THR A 80 -7.63 4.03 14.23
N ASP A 81 -8.48 3.40 15.05
CA ASP A 81 -8.47 3.62 16.50
C ASP A 81 -7.16 3.17 17.15
N VAL A 82 -6.63 2.03 16.70
CA VAL A 82 -5.33 1.51 17.17
C VAL A 82 -4.19 2.46 16.82
N THR A 83 -4.15 2.95 15.57
CA THR A 83 -3.12 3.90 15.13
C THR A 83 -3.21 5.22 15.90
N ASN A 84 -4.42 5.78 16.06
CA ASN A 84 -4.64 7.01 16.83
C ASN A 84 -4.20 6.85 18.29
N LEU A 85 -4.45 5.69 18.90
CA LEU A 85 -3.98 5.39 20.24
C LEU A 85 -2.45 5.33 20.29
N ALA A 86 -1.81 4.65 19.33
CA ALA A 86 -0.35 4.57 19.25
C ALA A 86 0.32 5.94 19.10
N GLU A 87 -0.24 6.83 18.28
CA GLU A 87 0.23 8.21 18.14
C GLU A 87 0.11 9.00 19.45
N ARG A 88 -1.03 8.87 20.15
CA ARG A 88 -1.23 9.52 21.44
C ARG A 88 -0.27 9.00 22.50
N LEU A 89 -0.02 7.70 22.54
CA LEU A 89 0.94 7.09 23.45
C LEU A 89 2.37 7.58 23.16
N THR A 90 2.75 7.65 21.88
CA THR A 90 4.04 8.24 21.47
C THR A 90 4.17 9.70 21.93
N ASN A 91 3.13 10.50 21.78
CA ASN A 91 3.14 11.89 22.25
C ASN A 91 3.21 12.02 23.78
N ILE A 92 2.63 11.07 24.52
CA ILE A 92 2.73 11.02 25.97
C ILE A 92 4.17 10.69 26.37
N GLU A 93 4.81 9.73 25.70
CA GLU A 93 6.21 9.35 25.93
C GLU A 93 7.16 10.55 25.78
N VAL A 94 7.05 11.29 24.66
CA VAL A 94 7.89 12.47 24.42
C VAL A 94 7.72 13.53 25.52
N ARG A 95 6.47 13.75 25.96
CA ARG A 95 6.20 14.71 27.04
C ARG A 95 6.70 14.21 28.39
N LEU A 96 6.72 12.90 28.61
CA LEU A 96 7.25 12.28 29.82
C LEU A 96 8.77 12.42 29.87
N ASP A 97 9.46 12.20 28.75
CA ASP A 97 10.91 12.44 28.60
C ASP A 97 11.26 13.91 28.90
N ASP A 98 10.48 14.86 28.37
CA ASP A 98 10.67 16.29 28.65
C ASP A 98 10.49 16.63 30.15
N LEU A 99 9.55 15.96 30.82
CA LEU A 99 9.33 16.13 32.26
C LEU A 99 10.47 15.53 33.08
N ASP A 100 10.99 14.37 32.67
CA ASP A 100 12.12 13.70 33.32
C ASP A 100 13.38 14.57 33.24
N ALA A 101 13.70 15.09 32.04
CA ALA A 101 14.83 16.00 31.84
C ALA A 101 14.74 17.28 32.69
N LYS A 102 13.53 17.83 32.85
CA LYS A 102 13.30 18.99 33.73
C LYS A 102 13.49 18.64 35.20
N LEU A 103 13.00 17.48 35.64
CA LEU A 103 13.14 17.02 37.02
C LEU A 103 14.61 16.80 37.39
N ASP A 104 15.39 16.19 36.50
CA ASP A 104 16.83 16.06 36.63
C ASP A 104 17.54 17.42 36.70
N GLY A 105 17.11 18.38 35.89
CA GLY A 105 17.60 19.77 35.96
C GLY A 105 17.36 20.42 37.34
N PHE A 106 16.18 20.23 37.93
CA PHE A 106 15.87 20.72 39.27
C PHE A 106 16.67 20.01 40.38
N GLN A 107 16.90 18.70 40.27
CA GLN A 107 17.74 17.95 41.21
C GLN A 107 19.23 18.30 41.06
N GLY A 108 19.69 18.58 39.84
CA GLY A 108 21.05 19.06 39.57
C GLY A 108 21.32 20.43 40.21
N GLN A 109 20.33 21.33 40.20
CA GLN A 109 20.42 22.66 40.83
C GLN A 109 20.33 22.62 42.37
N SER A 110 19.70 21.59 42.95
CA SER A 110 19.56 21.46 44.41
C SER A 110 20.78 20.83 45.10
N LYS A 111 21.78 20.34 44.35
CA LYS A 111 23.10 20.01 44.93
C LYS A 111 23.83 21.32 45.26
N PRO A 112 24.02 21.69 46.54
CA PRO A 112 24.84 22.84 46.87
C PRO A 112 26.26 22.55 46.39
N ALA A 113 26.86 23.51 45.69
CA ALA A 113 28.28 23.51 45.41
C ALA A 113 29.02 23.29 46.73
N ARG A 114 29.53 22.06 46.95
CA ARG A 114 30.44 21.76 48.04
C ARG A 114 31.70 22.59 47.79
N THR A 115 31.71 23.76 48.42
CA THR A 115 32.86 24.32 49.13
C THR A 115 34.19 24.06 48.42
N SER A 116 34.52 24.90 47.44
CA SER A 116 35.93 25.32 47.30
C SER A 116 36.25 26.15 48.53
N ALA A 117 36.59 25.46 49.63
CA ALA A 117 37.14 26.07 50.82
C ALA A 117 38.43 26.78 50.41
N SER A 118 38.35 28.10 50.47
CA SER A 118 39.43 29.06 50.53
C SER A 118 40.63 28.49 51.29
N LYS A 119 41.74 28.28 50.58
CA LYS A 119 43.03 28.04 51.21
C LYS A 119 43.37 29.29 52.04
N PRO A 120 43.62 29.19 53.36
CA PRO A 120 43.84 30.38 54.17
C PRO A 120 45.20 30.98 53.82
N LEU A 121 45.20 32.30 53.61
CA LEU A 121 46.41 33.12 53.63
C LEU A 121 47.03 32.99 55.03
N LYS A 122 48.28 32.50 55.09
CA LYS A 122 49.10 32.53 56.29
C LYS A 122 49.63 33.96 56.50
N PRO A 123 49.46 34.56 57.69
CA PRO A 123 50.31 35.66 58.14
C PRO A 123 51.40 35.10 59.07
N GLU A 124 52.66 35.20 58.67
CA GLU A 124 53.84 35.05 59.54
C GLU A 124 54.90 36.02 58.97
N GLU A 125 55.02 37.23 59.51
CA GLU A 125 55.82 37.63 60.69
C GLU A 125 57.26 38.03 60.33
N ARG A 126 57.52 39.33 60.54
CA ARG A 126 58.79 40.06 60.73
C ARG A 126 59.73 40.28 59.55
#